data_AF-D0IL63-F1
#
_entry.id   AF-D0IL63-F1
#
_cell.length_a   1.000
_cell.length_b   1.000
_cell.length_c   1.000
_cell.angle_alpha   90.00
_cell.angle_beta   90.00
_cell.angle_gamma   90.00
#
_symmetry.space_group_name_H-M   'P 1'
#
loop_
_entity.id
_entity.type
_entity.pdbx_description
1 polymer ?
#
loop_
_entity_poly.entity_id
_entity_poly.type
_entity_poly.pdbx_seq_one_letter_code
_entity_poly.pdbx_strand_id
1 'polypeptide(L)' 'MHFESFSDFLAMGGYASYVWSAFGITYFSMAVLWVASVRRKNKLLNQVRNKLERQARVDAAKHMENTL' A
#
# COMPACT_ATOMS: atom_id res chain seq x y z
N MET A 1 23.77 9.31 34.72
CA MET A 1 23.40 9.15 33.30
C MET A 1 21.88 9.33 33.23
N HIS A 2 21.32 10.05 32.25
CA HIS A 2 19.89 10.43 32.31
C HIS A 2 18.89 9.30 32.03
N PHE A 3 19.36 8.12 31.60
CA PHE A 3 18.58 6.90 31.53
C PHE A 3 19.48 5.75 31.99
N GLU A 4 19.07 5.06 33.06
CA GLU A 4 19.82 3.95 33.66
C GLU A 4 19.52 2.62 32.95
N SER A 5 18.44 2.56 32.16
CA SER A 5 18.05 1.37 31.40
C SER A 5 17.24 1.69 30.14
N PHE A 6 17.18 0.73 29.20
CA PHE A 6 16.31 0.80 28.02
C PHE A 6 14.81 0.92 28.41
N SER A 7 14.43 0.35 29.56
CA SER A 7 13.07 0.46 30.10
C SER A 7 12.75 1.91 30.51
N ASP A 8 13.69 2.64 31.10
CA ASP A 8 13.50 4.06 31.47
C ASP A 8 13.39 4.95 30.25
N PHE A 9 14.08 4.61 29.16
CA PHE A 9 13.91 5.28 27.88
C PHE A 9 12.53 5.04 27.26
N LEU A 10 11.92 3.87 27.48
CA LEU A 10 10.55 3.59 27.05
C LEU A 10 9.50 4.21 27.98
N ALA A 11 9.78 4.30 29.28
CA ALA A 11 8.84 4.79 30.29
C ALA A 11 8.91 6.32 30.51
N MET A 12 10.02 6.98 30.15
CA MET A 12 10.31 8.42 30.22
C MET A 12 9.54 9.18 31.31
N GLY A 13 9.49 8.64 32.53
CA GLY A 13 8.88 9.27 33.71
C GLY A 13 7.51 9.94 33.49
N GLY A 14 6.65 9.39 32.63
CA GLY A 14 5.31 9.93 32.34
C GLY A 14 5.12 10.59 30.97
N TYR A 15 6.18 10.90 30.22
CA TYR A 15 6.08 11.46 28.86
C TYR A 15 5.96 10.40 27.76
N ALA A 16 6.26 9.15 28.09
CA ALA A 16 6.25 8.02 27.16
C ALA A 16 4.92 7.88 26.39
N SER A 17 3.79 8.07 27.07
CA SER A 17 2.47 7.95 26.45
C SER A 17 2.28 8.93 25.30
N TYR A 18 2.72 10.18 25.44
CA TYR A 18 2.62 11.21 24.39
C TYR A 18 3.55 10.89 23.22
N VAL A 19 4.79 10.51 23.51
CA VAL A 19 5.81 10.22 22.49
C VAL A 19 5.39 9.00 21.68
N TRP A 20 5.15 7.87 22.34
CA TRP A 20 4.81 6.61 21.66
C TRP A 20 3.47 6.69 20.92
N SER A 21 2.49 7.45 21.41
CA SER A 21 1.25 7.69 20.68
C SER A 21 1.50 8.47 19.39
N ALA A 22 2.32 9.53 19.43
CA ALA A 22 2.66 10.30 18.23
C ALA A 22 3.43 9.45 17.21
N PHE A 23 4.40 8.66 17.66
CA PHE A 23 5.11 7.70 16.80
C PHE A 23 4.16 6.64 16.23
N GLY A 24 3.25 6.11 17.05
CA GLY A 24 2.25 5.13 16.64
C GLY A 24 1.32 5.67 15.55
N ILE A 25 0.79 6.89 15.73
CA ILE A 25 -0.07 7.57 14.73
C ILE A 25 0.71 7.81 13.43
N THR A 26 1.96 8.24 13.54
CA THR A 26 2.81 8.49 12.37
C THR A 26 3.07 7.19 11.60
N TYR A 27 3.48 6.13 12.30
CA TYR A 27 3.74 4.84 11.69
C TYR A 27 2.47 4.23 11.08
N PHE A 28 1.34 4.38 11.76
CA PHE A 28 0.04 3.98 11.25
C PHE A 28 -0.32 4.73 9.96
N SER A 29 -0.15 6.05 9.94
CA SER A 29 -0.41 6.88 8.76
C SER A 29 0.48 6.47 7.57
N MET A 30 1.77 6.20 7.83
CA MET A 30 2.69 5.68 6.81
C MET A 30 2.25 4.30 6.29
N ALA A 31 1.83 3.39 7.17
CA ALA A 31 1.35 2.08 6.79
C ALA A 31 0.08 2.16 5.93
N VAL A 32 -0.86 3.04 6.28
CA VAL A 32 -2.08 3.30 5.49
C VAL A 32 -1.71 3.79 4.08
N LEU A 33 -0.80 4.76 3.99
CA LEU A 33 -0.34 5.28 2.70
C LEU A 33 0.37 4.22 1.85
N TRP A 34 1.24 3.42 2.47
CA TRP A 34 1.91 2.32 1.79
C TRP A 34 0.89 1.32 1.24
N VAL A 35 -0.04 0.84 2.07
CA VAL A 35 -1.08 -0.11 1.64
C VAL A 35 -1.92 0.49 0.52
N ALA A 36 -2.31 1.77 0.61
CA ALA A 36 -3.04 2.46 -0.45
C ALA A 36 -2.25 2.54 -1.76
N SER A 37 -0.95 2.84 -1.68
CA SER A 37 -0.04 2.91 -2.84
C SER A 37 0.07 1.55 -3.55
N VAL A 38 0.32 0.48 -2.79
CA VAL A 38 0.43 -0.88 -3.35
C VAL A 38 -0.90 -1.33 -3.96
N ARG A 39 -2.03 -1.08 -3.29
CA ARG A 39 -3.36 -1.40 -3.83
C ARG A 39 -3.65 -0.63 -5.11
N ARG A 40 -3.26 0.64 -5.20
CA ARG A 40 -3.44 1.46 -6.41
C ARG A 40 -2.63 0.89 -7.58
N LYS A 41 -1.35 0.54 -7.35
CA LYS A 41 -0.51 -0.10 -8.37
C LYS A 41 -1.12 -1.39 -8.90
N ASN A 42 -1.56 -2.27 -7.99
CA ASN A 42 -2.17 -3.55 -8.38
C ASN A 42 -3.49 -3.36 -9.13
N LYS A 43 -4.31 -2.38 -8.71
CA LYS A 43 -5.56 -2.06 -9.41
C LYS A 43 -5.30 -1.58 -10.84
N LEU A 44 -4.31 -0.72 -11.04
CA LEU A 44 -3.94 -0.24 -12.38
C LEU A 44 -3.45 -1.38 -13.28
N LEU A 45 -2.57 -2.24 -12.77
CA LEU A 45 -2.09 -3.41 -13.53
C LEU A 45 -3.23 -4.35 -13.92
N ASN A 46 -4.16 -4.63 -13.00
CA ASN A 46 -5.33 -5.45 -13.28
C ASN A 46 -6.25 -4.80 -14.33
N GLN A 47 -6.44 -3.48 -14.28
CA GLN A 47 -7.21 -2.76 -15.29
C GLN A 47 -6.57 -2.85 -16.68
N VAL A 48 -5.25 -2.72 -16.77
CA VAL A 48 -4.52 -2.85 -18.04
C VAL A 48 -4.65 -4.27 -18.58
N ARG A 49 -4.45 -5.30 -17.75
CA ARG A 49 -4.60 -6.71 -18.16
C ARG A 49 -6.00 -7.00 -18.70
N ASN A 50 -7.04 -6.57 -17.98
CA ASN A 50 -8.43 -6.78 -18.42
C ASN A 50 -8.74 -6.07 -19.74
N LYS A 51 -8.14 -4.89 -19.99
CA LYS A 51 -8.30 -4.18 -21.28
C LYS A 51 -7.64 -4.93 -22.43
N LEU A 52 -6.42 -5.45 -22.20
CA LEU A 52 -5.68 -6.25 -23.19
C LEU A 52 -6.44 -7.54 -23.56
N GLU A 53 -6.93 -8.28 -22.57
CA GLU A 53 -7.73 -9.50 -22.80
C GLU A 53 -8.99 -9.20 -23.61
N ARG A 54 -9.63 -8.05 -23.37
CA ARG A 54 -10.83 -7.66 -24.11
C ARG A 54 -10.52 -7.27 -25.55
N GLN A 55 -9.40 -6.57 -25.79
CA GLN A 55 -8.93 -6.25 -27.15
C GLN A 55 -8.60 -7.52 -27.93
N ALA A 56 -7.85 -8.45 -27.34
CA ALA A 56 -7.49 -9.71 -28.00
C ALA A 56 -8.71 -10.51 -28.47
N ARG A 57 -9.81 -10.51 -27.72
CA ARG A 57 -11.06 -11.17 -28.12
C ARG A 57 -11.75 -10.48 -29.29
N VAL A 58 -11.75 -9.14 -29.31
CA VAL A 58 -12.34 -8.36 -30.41
C VAL A 58 -11.52 -8.53 -31.68
N ASP A 59 -10.20 -8.53 -31.58
CA ASP A 59 -9.31 -8.71 -32.72
C ASP A 59 -9.43 -10.14 -33.29
N ALA A 60 -9.55 -11.16 -32.44
CA ALA A 60 -9.81 -12.53 -32.88
C ALA A 60 -11.17 -12.67 -33.61
N ALA A 61 -12.21 -11.98 -33.15
CA ALA A 61 -13.51 -11.96 -33.82
C ALA A 61 -13.42 -11.26 -35.19
N LYS A 62 -12.74 -10.11 -35.28
CA LYS A 62 -12.51 -9.40 -36.55
C LYS A 62 -11.71 -10.23 -37.56
N HIS A 63 -10.72 -10.98 -37.08
CA HIS A 63 -9.89 -11.81 -37.94
C HIS A 63 -10.64 -13.03 -38.50
N MET A 64 -11.69 -13.51 -37.81
CA MET A 64 -12.60 -14.54 -38.33
C MET A 64 -13.61 -13.98 -39.35
N GLU A 65 -14.10 -12.76 -39.16
CA GLU A 65 -15.02 -12.09 -40.09
C GLU A 65 -14.35 -11.78 -41.44
N ASN A 66 -13.07 -11.40 -41.45
CA ASN A 66 -12.32 -11.10 -42.68
C ASN A 66 -11.83 -12.34 -43.45
N THR A 67 -12.16 -13.55 -42.98
CA THR A 67 -11.77 -14.83 -43.63
C THR A 67 -12.94 -15.60 -44.24
N LEU A 68 -14.17 -15.04 -44.20
CA LEU A 68 -15.38 -15.57 -44.85
C LEU A 68 -15.74 -14.70 -46.07
#